data_AF-A0A356U366-F1
#
_entry.id   AF-A0A356U366-F1
#
_cell.length_a   1.000
_cell.length_b   1.000
_cell.length_c   1.000
_cell.angle_alpha   90.00
_cell.angle_beta   90.00
_cell.angle_gamma   90.00
#
_symmetry.space_group_name_H-M   'P 1'
#
loop_
_entity.id
_entity.type
_entity.pdbx_description
1 polymer ?
#
loop_
_entity_poly.entity_id
_entity_poly.type
_entity_poly.pdbx_seq_one_letter_code
_entity_poly.pdbx_strand_id
1 'polypeptide(L)'
;AVMNGDVDASVTWVSGVGEWNEGYTSGNLRKMVDKGVLNMDDIVQVWSSKLIPNGPIVLRKALPQDAKDAMVGFKQWLIKNDQECNENVANGVVKAWVPVDHSFYEGIVKARKAKIEAAKKGS
;
A
#
# COMPACT_ATOMS: atom_id res chain seq x y z
N ALA A 1 -2.22 11.42 20.20
CA ALA A 1 -3.34 10.50 20.46
C ALA A 1 -2.87 9.33 21.31
N VAL A 2 -2.54 8.15 20.77
CA VAL A 2 -2.11 6.99 21.59
C VAL A 2 -0.87 7.31 22.44
N MET A 3 0.19 7.82 21.82
CA MET A 3 1.43 8.20 22.54
C MET A 3 1.23 9.31 23.59
N ASN A 4 0.14 10.07 23.51
CA ASN A 4 -0.18 11.12 24.47
C ASN A 4 -1.18 10.65 25.54
N GLY A 5 -1.68 9.41 25.46
CA GLY A 5 -2.72 8.89 26.34
C GLY A 5 -4.14 9.39 26.04
N ASP A 6 -4.38 10.05 24.89
CA ASP A 6 -5.71 10.59 24.56
C ASP A 6 -6.72 9.49 24.18
N VAL A 7 -6.22 8.35 23.67
CA VAL A 7 -7.01 7.20 23.20
C VAL A 7 -6.24 5.90 23.45
N ASP A 8 -6.93 4.80 23.72
CA ASP A 8 -6.30 3.51 24.00
C ASP A 8 -5.76 2.80 22.75
N ALA A 9 -6.34 3.08 21.58
CA ALA A 9 -5.96 2.45 20.32
C ALA A 9 -6.13 3.41 19.14
N SER A 10 -5.32 3.19 18.09
CA SER A 10 -5.46 3.91 16.82
C SER A 10 -5.20 3.01 15.62
N VAL A 11 -5.71 3.42 14.46
CA VAL A 11 -5.44 2.76 13.19
C VAL A 11 -4.42 3.57 12.42
N THR A 12 -3.44 2.89 11.84
CA THR A 12 -2.45 3.52 10.95
C THR A 12 -2.08 2.58 9.81
N TRP A 13 -1.34 3.10 8.83
CA TRP A 13 -0.87 2.32 7.68
C TRP A 13 0.64 2.07 7.76
N VAL A 14 1.04 0.92 7.23
CA VAL A 14 2.42 0.46 7.11
C VAL A 14 2.62 -0.17 5.74
N SER A 15 3.86 -0.29 5.29
CA SER A 15 4.18 -0.91 4.00
C SER A 15 3.94 -2.42 3.97
N GLY A 16 3.88 -3.07 5.14
CA GLY A 16 3.83 -4.53 5.26
C GLY A 16 5.15 -5.22 4.86
N VAL A 17 6.23 -4.45 4.69
CA VAL A 17 7.56 -4.96 4.32
C VAL A 17 8.57 -4.55 5.38
N GLY A 18 9.36 -5.50 5.88
CA GLY A 18 10.28 -5.32 7.01
C GLY A 18 9.65 -5.78 8.34
N GLU A 19 10.35 -5.52 9.43
CA GLU A 19 10.00 -6.05 10.75
C GLU A 19 9.13 -5.09 11.56
N TRP A 20 8.26 -5.64 12.42
CA TRP A 20 7.38 -4.86 13.30
C TRP A 20 8.18 -3.98 14.28
N ASN A 21 9.22 -4.53 14.91
CA ASN A 21 10.06 -3.82 15.88
C ASN A 21 10.80 -2.61 15.28
N GLU A 22 10.92 -2.54 13.96
CA GLU A 22 11.50 -1.40 13.24
C GLU A 22 10.43 -0.46 12.66
N GLY A 23 9.14 -0.72 12.91
CA GLY A 23 8.04 0.07 12.35
C GLY A 23 7.87 -0.12 10.83
N TYR A 24 8.37 -1.23 10.28
CA TYR A 24 8.45 -1.55 8.84
C TYR A 24 9.34 -0.60 8.03
N THR A 25 9.60 -0.94 6.77
CA THR A 25 10.48 -0.16 5.88
C THR A 25 9.89 1.17 5.42
N SER A 26 8.56 1.33 5.44
CA SER A 26 7.89 2.61 5.23
C SER A 26 6.48 2.57 5.83
N GLY A 27 5.89 3.73 6.09
CA GLY A 27 4.64 3.80 6.84
C GLY A 27 4.58 5.02 7.75
N ASN A 28 3.45 5.18 8.42
CA ASN A 28 3.37 6.17 9.48
C ASN A 28 4.26 5.78 10.67
N LEU A 29 4.31 4.48 11.02
CA LEU A 29 5.16 3.97 12.11
C LEU A 29 6.64 4.28 11.83
N ARG A 30 7.17 3.82 10.68
CA ARG A 30 8.54 4.14 10.25
C ARG A 30 8.85 5.64 10.31
N LYS A 31 7.96 6.49 9.78
CA LYS A 31 8.13 7.95 9.82
C LYS A 31 8.17 8.52 11.25
N MET A 32 7.43 7.95 12.18
CA MET A 32 7.45 8.38 13.59
C MET A 32 8.72 7.92 14.30
N VAL A 33 9.19 6.69 14.02
CA VAL A 33 10.46 6.18 14.52
C VAL A 33 11.64 7.01 13.97
N ASP A 34 11.65 7.33 12.68
CA ASP A 34 12.67 8.20 12.04
C ASP A 34 12.76 9.58 12.69
N LYS A 35 11.62 10.11 13.14
CA LYS A 35 11.53 11.41 13.83
C LYS A 35 11.84 11.32 15.33
N GLY A 36 12.09 10.13 15.86
CA GLY A 36 12.31 9.90 17.30
C GLY A 36 11.06 10.12 18.16
N VAL A 37 9.86 10.15 17.56
CA VAL A 37 8.58 10.39 18.26
C VAL A 37 7.97 9.09 18.80
N LEU A 38 8.38 7.95 18.25
CA LEU A 38 7.88 6.63 18.62
C LEU A 38 9.03 5.67 18.86
N ASN A 39 9.04 5.03 20.03
CA ASN A 39 9.74 3.77 20.24
C ASN A 39 8.74 2.62 20.04
N MET A 40 9.10 1.61 19.25
CA MET A 40 8.20 0.50 18.93
C MET A 40 7.90 -0.39 20.15
N ASP A 41 8.75 -0.36 21.18
CA ASP A 41 8.51 -1.07 22.45
C ASP A 41 7.37 -0.45 23.28
N ASP A 42 6.99 0.80 22.99
CA ASP A 42 5.94 1.52 23.74
C ASP A 42 4.52 1.14 23.25
N ILE A 43 4.41 0.39 22.15
CA ILE A 43 3.11 0.01 21.55
C ILE A 43 3.08 -1.47 21.17
N VAL A 44 1.87 -2.02 21.07
CA VAL A 44 1.64 -3.40 20.62
C VAL A 44 0.73 -3.44 19.40
N GLN A 45 0.96 -4.40 18.52
CA GLN A 45 0.06 -4.66 17.40
C GLN A 45 -1.13 -5.51 17.88
N VAL A 46 -2.29 -4.88 18.02
CA VAL A 46 -3.53 -5.59 18.41
C VAL A 46 -4.15 -6.35 17.22
N TRP A 47 -4.02 -5.79 16.01
CA TRP A 47 -4.58 -6.37 14.79
C TRP A 47 -3.80 -5.89 13.56
N SER A 48 -3.76 -6.73 12.53
CA SER A 48 -3.25 -6.38 11.20
C SER A 48 -4.20 -6.88 10.12
N SER A 49 -4.42 -6.07 9.09
CA SER A 49 -5.23 -6.48 7.95
C SER A 49 -4.50 -7.53 7.11
N LYS A 50 -5.26 -8.25 6.28
CA LYS A 50 -4.64 -8.89 5.11
C LYS A 50 -4.03 -7.81 4.20
N LEU A 51 -3.15 -8.21 3.28
CA LEU A 51 -2.55 -7.30 2.31
C LEU A 51 -3.62 -6.45 1.61
N ILE A 52 -3.50 -5.13 1.74
CA ILE A 52 -4.30 -4.15 1.01
C ILE A 52 -3.48 -3.76 -0.21
N PRO A 53 -3.87 -4.16 -1.43
CA PRO A 53 -3.08 -3.89 -2.61
C PRO A 53 -3.04 -2.39 -2.90
N ASN A 54 -1.87 -1.91 -3.33
CA ASN A 54 -1.71 -0.55 -3.85
C ASN A 54 -2.56 -0.35 -5.11
N GLY A 55 -2.81 0.91 -5.46
CA GLY A 55 -3.55 1.27 -6.66
C GLY A 55 -2.95 0.64 -7.93
N PRO A 56 -3.76 0.01 -8.80
CA PRO A 56 -3.26 -0.61 -10.02
C PRO A 56 -2.90 0.43 -11.08
N ILE A 57 -1.89 0.12 -11.88
CA ILE A 57 -1.74 0.71 -13.22
C ILE A 57 -2.56 -0.15 -14.17
N VAL A 58 -3.56 0.45 -14.82
CA VAL A 58 -4.48 -0.26 -15.70
C VAL A 58 -4.22 0.05 -17.16
N LEU A 59 -4.32 -0.96 -18.02
CA LEU A 59 -4.24 -0.84 -19.47
C LEU A 59 -5.60 -1.15 -20.09
N ARG A 60 -5.93 -0.47 -21.19
CA ARG A 60 -7.17 -0.72 -21.93
C ARG A 60 -7.14 -2.13 -22.52
N LYS A 61 -8.25 -2.88 -22.37
CA LYS A 61 -8.36 -4.26 -22.88
C LYS A 61 -8.08 -4.37 -24.39
N ALA A 62 -8.56 -3.40 -25.16
CA ALA A 62 -8.43 -3.34 -26.62
C ALA A 62 -7.01 -3.03 -27.13
N LEU A 63 -6.05 -2.73 -26.25
CA LEU A 63 -4.67 -2.54 -26.70
C LEU A 63 -4.10 -3.85 -27.28
N PRO A 64 -3.36 -3.76 -28.39
CA PRO A 64 -2.52 -4.85 -28.89
C PRO A 64 -1.59 -5.42 -27.81
N GLN A 65 -1.21 -6.69 -27.96
CA GLN A 65 -0.42 -7.39 -26.94
C GLN A 65 1.00 -6.81 -26.79
N ASP A 66 1.64 -6.46 -27.90
CA ASP A 66 2.93 -5.78 -27.95
C ASP A 66 2.94 -4.46 -27.17
N ALA A 67 1.87 -3.68 -27.25
CA ALA A 67 1.73 -2.45 -26.47
C ALA A 67 1.62 -2.73 -24.96
N LYS A 68 0.96 -3.81 -24.56
CA LYS A 68 0.87 -4.23 -23.15
C LYS A 68 2.23 -4.73 -22.65
N ASP A 69 2.92 -5.53 -23.45
CA ASP A 69 4.24 -6.07 -23.13
C ASP A 69 5.28 -4.95 -23.02
N ALA A 70 5.23 -3.96 -23.91
CA ALA A 70 6.09 -2.77 -23.85
C ALA A 70 5.90 -1.99 -22.53
N MET A 71 4.67 -1.86 -22.05
CA MET A 71 4.39 -1.19 -20.77
C MET A 71 4.94 -1.97 -19.57
N VAL A 72 4.80 -3.29 -19.56
CA VAL A 72 5.38 -4.16 -18.51
C VAL A 72 6.91 -4.06 -18.54
N GLY A 73 7.51 -4.20 -19.72
CA GLY A 73 8.94 -4.10 -19.92
C GLY A 73 9.49 -2.74 -19.50
N PHE A 74 8.80 -1.65 -19.84
CA PHE A 74 9.17 -0.30 -19.41
C PHE A 74 9.20 -0.18 -17.88
N LYS A 75 8.18 -0.70 -17.17
CA LYS A 75 8.15 -0.65 -15.69
C LYS A 75 9.26 -1.47 -15.05
N GLN A 76 9.57 -2.64 -15.59
CA GLN A 76 10.70 -3.47 -15.13
C GLN A 76 12.04 -2.82 -15.42
N TRP A 77 12.18 -2.16 -16.57
CA TRP A 77 13.38 -1.42 -16.92
C TRP A 77 13.56 -0.21 -15.99
N LEU A 78 12.49 0.54 -15.74
CA LEU A 78 12.53 1.75 -14.91
C LEU A 78 13.07 1.46 -13.51
N ILE A 79 12.50 0.46 -12.83
CA ILE A 79 12.94 0.12 -11.47
C ILE A 79 14.40 -0.38 -11.43
N LYS A 80 14.89 -1.01 -12.51
CA LYS A 80 16.26 -1.54 -12.58
C LYS A 80 17.30 -0.48 -12.95
N ASN A 81 16.94 0.48 -13.80
CA ASN A 81 17.91 1.35 -14.47
C ASN A 81 17.77 2.83 -14.09
N ASP A 82 16.62 3.25 -13.53
CA ASP A 82 16.35 4.65 -13.18
C ASP A 82 15.43 4.72 -11.96
N GLN A 83 16.03 4.54 -10.78
CA GLN A 83 15.30 4.50 -9.52
C GLN A 83 14.65 5.85 -9.18
N GLU A 84 15.30 6.98 -9.49
CA GLU A 84 14.75 8.31 -9.25
C GLU A 84 13.48 8.53 -10.08
N CYS A 85 13.53 8.23 -11.38
CA CYS A 85 12.34 8.31 -12.23
C CYS A 85 11.26 7.32 -11.79
N ASN A 86 11.63 6.11 -11.35
CA ASN A 86 10.69 5.16 -10.78
C ASN A 86 9.95 5.72 -9.56
N GLU A 87 10.69 6.33 -8.62
CA GLU A 87 10.12 6.93 -7.41
C GLU A 87 9.20 8.10 -7.73
N ASN A 88 9.60 8.95 -8.69
CA ASN A 88 8.76 10.06 -9.16
C ASN A 88 7.47 9.55 -9.84
N VAL A 89 7.55 8.50 -10.65
CA VAL A 89 6.38 7.90 -11.31
C VAL A 89 5.47 7.17 -10.30
N ALA A 90 6.05 6.58 -9.26
CA ALA A 90 5.32 5.86 -8.22
C ALA A 90 4.81 6.76 -7.08
N ASN A 91 5.27 8.01 -7.00
CA ASN A 91 5.14 8.88 -5.81
C ASN A 91 5.67 8.22 -4.53
N GLY A 92 6.81 7.53 -4.63
CA GLY A 92 7.48 6.89 -3.49
C GLY A 92 8.27 5.64 -3.87
N VAL A 93 8.90 5.03 -2.87
CA VAL A 93 9.75 3.85 -3.06
C VAL A 93 8.90 2.61 -3.36
N VAL A 94 9.00 2.12 -4.60
CA VAL A 94 8.41 0.85 -5.04
C VAL A 94 9.51 -0.20 -5.19
N LYS A 95 9.35 -1.34 -4.52
CA LYS A 95 10.31 -2.46 -4.59
C LYS A 95 10.15 -3.34 -5.82
N ALA A 96 8.94 -3.43 -6.38
CA ALA A 96 8.66 -4.24 -7.56
C ALA A 96 7.39 -3.78 -8.26
N TRP A 97 7.38 -3.91 -9.59
CA TRP A 97 6.18 -3.89 -10.40
C TRP A 97 5.84 -5.33 -10.79
N VAL A 98 4.69 -5.80 -10.35
CA VAL A 98 4.23 -7.18 -10.60
C VAL A 98 2.94 -7.17 -11.40
N PRO A 99 2.83 -8.01 -12.46
CA PRO A 99 1.57 -8.20 -13.15
C PRO A 99 0.58 -8.87 -12.21
N VAL A 100 -0.64 -8.34 -12.15
CA VAL A 100 -1.74 -8.85 -11.33
C VAL A 100 -3.03 -8.86 -12.13
N ASP A 101 -3.96 -9.72 -11.75
CA ASP A 101 -5.30 -9.77 -12.32
C ASP A 101 -6.36 -9.20 -11.37
N HIS A 102 -7.63 -9.29 -11.76
CA HIS A 102 -8.73 -8.77 -10.95
C HIS A 102 -8.87 -9.47 -9.59
N SER A 103 -8.48 -10.74 -9.48
CA SER A 103 -8.62 -11.53 -8.24
C SER A 103 -7.79 -10.92 -7.10
N PHE A 104 -6.65 -10.31 -7.43
CA PHE A 104 -5.79 -9.61 -6.47
C PHE A 104 -6.50 -8.45 -5.75
N TYR A 105 -7.51 -7.86 -6.40
CA TYR A 105 -8.28 -6.73 -5.88
C TYR A 105 -9.66 -7.11 -5.32
N GLU A 106 -10.03 -8.40 -5.31
CA GLU A 106 -11.36 -8.83 -4.89
C GLU A 106 -11.71 -8.39 -3.47
N GLY A 107 -10.75 -8.42 -2.54
CA GLY A 107 -10.96 -7.95 -1.17
C GLY A 107 -11.41 -6.49 -1.12
N ILE A 108 -10.78 -5.64 -1.93
CA ILE A 108 -11.12 -4.21 -2.03
C ILE A 108 -12.48 -4.01 -2.70
N VAL A 109 -12.76 -4.75 -3.76
CA VAL A 109 -14.06 -4.71 -4.45
C VAL A 109 -15.19 -5.12 -3.50
N LYS A 110 -15.01 -6.21 -2.75
CA LYS A 110 -15.98 -6.69 -1.76
C LYS A 110 -16.22 -5.66 -0.65
N ALA A 111 -15.15 -5.10 -0.08
CA ALA A 111 -15.24 -4.05 0.94
C ALA A 111 -15.99 -2.80 0.43
N ARG A 112 -15.68 -2.35 -0.80
CA ARG A 112 -16.37 -1.20 -1.40
C ARG A 112 -17.85 -1.47 -1.65
N LYS A 113 -18.21 -2.65 -2.15
CA LYS A 113 -19.61 -3.07 -2.33
C LYS A 113 -20.35 -3.07 -0.99
N ALA A 114 -19.77 -3.67 0.05
CA ALA A 114 -20.37 -3.69 1.39
C ALA A 114 -20.65 -2.27 1.92
N LYS A 115 -19.72 -1.33 1.74
CA LYS A 115 -19.91 0.08 2.12
C LYS A 115 -21.08 0.73 1.36
N ILE A 116 -21.18 0.51 0.05
CA ILE A 116 -22.27 1.06 -0.77
C ILE A 116 -23.62 0.49 -0.32
N GLU A 117 -23.71 -0.81 -0.08
CA GLU A 117 -24.94 -1.45 0.37
C GLU A 117 -25.34 -1.03 1.79
N ALA A 118 -24.38 -0.84 2.70
CA ALA A 118 -24.65 -0.30 4.03
C ALA A 118 -25.21 1.13 3.96
N ALA A 119 -24.68 1.97 3.07
CA ALA A 119 -25.16 3.33 2.87
C ALA A 119 -26.61 3.37 2.37
N LYS A 120 -27.00 2.45 1.48
CA LYS A 120 -28.39 2.34 0.98
C LYS A 120 -29.39 1.89 2.03
N LYS A 121 -28.95 1.13 3.05
CA LYS A 121 -29.83 0.64 4.13
C LYS A 121 -30.09 1.67 5.23
N GLY A 122 -29.24 2.70 5.30
CA GLY A 122 -29.38 3.80 6.27
C GLY A 122 -30.12 5.03 5.72
N SER A 123 -30.60 4.98 4.47
CA SER A 123 -31.43 6.00 3.82
C SER A 123 -32.86 5.50 3.65
#